data_AF-A0A150LBE2-F1
#
_entry.id   AF-A0A150LBE2-F1
#
_cell.length_a   1.000
_cell.length_b   1.000
_cell.length_c   1.000
_cell.angle_alpha   90.00
_cell.angle_beta   90.00
_cell.angle_gamma   90.00
#
_symmetry.space_group_name_H-M   'P 1'
#
loop_
_entity.id
_entity.type
_entity.pdbx_description
1 polymer ?
#
loop_
_entity_poly.entity_id
_entity_poly.type
_entity_poly.pdbx_seq_one_letter_code
_entity_poly.pdbx_strand_id
1 'polypeptide(L)'
;MLKSLIDQTMTIQCAFCQTEYKTNVPQKIVRFLPEFNQFENVSVQCPKCGAIEIFNMNIPPDDTDEPFQTGDIPLEEEIQRYYVRLLMRYVREDWKS
;
A
#
# COMPACT_ATOMS: atom_id res chain seq x y z
N MET A 1 8.59 2.14 1.12
CA MET A 1 7.59 2.79 2.01
C MET A 1 6.64 3.66 1.20
N LEU A 2 5.33 3.49 1.34
CA LEU A 2 4.32 4.34 0.70
C LEU A 2 4.09 5.59 1.56
N LYS A 3 4.47 6.76 1.05
CA LYS A 3 4.42 8.05 1.77
C LYS A 3 3.14 8.83 1.53
N SER A 4 2.50 8.66 0.37
CA SER A 4 1.19 9.25 0.08
C SER A 4 0.50 8.61 -1.11
N LEU A 5 -0.82 8.79 -1.21
CA LEU A 5 -1.65 8.43 -2.35
C LEU A 5 -2.72 9.51 -2.57
N ILE A 6 -2.63 10.25 -3.67
CA ILE A 6 -3.55 11.36 -4.03
C ILE A 6 -3.94 11.17 -5.50
N ASP A 7 -5.23 11.12 -5.82
CA ASP A 7 -5.75 10.99 -7.20
C ASP A 7 -5.02 9.93 -8.03
N GLN A 8 -4.87 8.72 -7.48
CA GLN A 8 -4.13 7.59 -8.08
C GLN A 8 -2.62 7.80 -8.25
N THR A 9 -2.04 8.89 -7.76
CA THR A 9 -0.58 9.12 -7.72
C THR A 9 -0.02 8.68 -6.37
N MET A 10 0.83 7.66 -6.39
CA MET A 10 1.58 7.17 -5.24
C MET A 10 2.91 7.94 -5.12
N THR A 11 3.25 8.41 -3.92
CA THR A 11 4.62 8.83 -3.58
C THR A 11 5.26 7.74 -2.74
N ILE A 12 6.38 7.20 -3.19
CA ILE A 12 7.05 6.05 -2.58
C ILE A 12 8.49 6.44 -2.27
N GLN A 13 8.93 6.17 -1.04
CA GLN A 13 10.35 6.18 -0.67
C GLN A 13 10.89 4.75 -0.80
N CYS A 14 11.87 4.54 -1.68
CA CYS A 14 12.48 3.23 -1.86
C CYS A 14 13.22 2.78 -0.59
N ALA A 15 12.92 1.58 -0.09
CA ALA A 15 13.57 1.04 1.11
C ALA A 15 15.10 0.80 0.90
N PHE A 16 15.52 0.56 -0.34
CA PHE A 16 16.91 0.22 -0.66
C PHE A 16 17.78 1.46 -0.91
N CYS A 17 17.36 2.37 -1.79
CA CYS A 17 18.18 3.53 -2.17
C CYS A 17 17.67 4.86 -1.60
N GLN A 18 16.66 4.82 -0.73
CA GLN A 18 16.06 5.98 -0.04
C GLN A 18 15.51 7.07 -0.96
N THR A 19 15.47 6.82 -2.27
CA THR A 19 14.99 7.79 -3.25
C THR A 19 13.48 7.83 -3.23
N GLU A 20 12.94 9.03 -3.11
CA GLU A 20 11.51 9.29 -3.28
C GLU A 20 11.17 9.45 -4.76
N TYR A 21 10.10 8.81 -5.18
CA TYR A 21 9.61 8.89 -6.54
C TYR A 21 8.08 8.80 -6.57
N LYS A 22 7.51 9.31 -7.66
CA LYS A 22 6.08 9.24 -7.92
C LYS A 22 5.79 8.21 -8.99
N THR A 23 4.69 7.48 -8.83
CA THR A 23 4.16 6.54 -9.82
C THR A 23 2.65 6.51 -9.75
N ASN A 24 1.99 6.01 -10.78
CA ASN A 24 0.56 5.79 -10.74
C ASN A 24 0.23 4.47 -10.03
N VAL A 25 -0.96 4.40 -9.44
CA VAL A 25 -1.54 3.15 -8.97
C VAL A 25 -1.60 2.16 -10.14
N PRO A 26 -1.15 0.91 -9.94
CA PRO A 26 -1.28 -0.12 -10.96
C PRO A 26 -2.73 -0.31 -11.37
N GLN A 27 -2.99 -0.26 -12.68
CA GLN A 27 -4.34 -0.44 -13.21
C GLN A 27 -4.81 -1.91 -13.13
N LYS A 28 -3.89 -2.84 -12.84
CA LYS A 28 -4.20 -4.26 -12.62
C LYS A 28 -4.87 -4.41 -11.26
N ILE A 29 -6.02 -5.05 -11.29
CA ILE A 29 -6.73 -5.49 -10.10
C ILE A 29 -6.06 -6.74 -9.52
N VAL A 30 -5.81 -6.71 -8.21
CA VAL A 30 -5.16 -7.83 -7.51
C VAL A 30 -6.15 -8.98 -7.38
N ARG A 31 -5.70 -10.18 -7.71
CA ARG A 31 -6.54 -11.38 -7.66
C ARG A 31 -6.66 -11.87 -6.23
N PHE A 32 -7.85 -12.34 -5.87
CA PHE A 32 -8.04 -13.17 -4.69
C PHE A 32 -7.55 -14.58 -4.97
N LEU A 33 -6.80 -15.17 -4.03
CA LEU A 33 -6.23 -16.51 -4.06
C LEU A 33 -6.98 -17.36 -3.01
N PRO A 34 -7.99 -18.16 -3.41
CA PRO A 34 -8.85 -18.86 -2.47
C PRO A 34 -8.11 -19.88 -1.60
N GLU A 35 -7.08 -20.54 -2.13
CA GLU A 35 -6.26 -21.52 -1.41
C GLU A 35 -5.61 -20.93 -0.16
N PHE A 36 -5.22 -19.65 -0.21
CA PHE A 36 -4.54 -18.95 0.87
C PHE A 36 -5.46 -17.97 1.61
N ASN A 37 -6.70 -17.81 1.15
CA ASN A 37 -7.64 -16.81 1.63
C ASN A 37 -7.03 -15.38 1.65
N GLN A 38 -6.31 -15.02 0.59
CA GLN A 38 -5.51 -13.79 0.50
C GLN A 38 -5.54 -13.17 -0.91
N PHE A 39 -5.33 -11.87 -1.01
CA PHE A 39 -5.11 -11.14 -2.25
C PHE A 39 -3.62 -11.12 -2.62
N GLU A 40 -3.33 -11.09 -3.93
CA GLU A 40 -1.99 -10.80 -4.44
C GLU A 40 -1.45 -9.47 -3.88
N ASN A 41 -0.14 -9.42 -3.60
CA ASN A 41 0.53 -8.17 -3.23
C ASN A 41 0.66 -7.25 -4.45
N VAL A 42 0.70 -5.95 -4.19
CA VAL A 42 1.10 -4.97 -5.21
C VAL A 42 2.61 -4.84 -5.20
N SER A 43 3.24 -4.96 -6.38
CA SER A 43 4.68 -4.77 -6.55
C SER A 43 4.95 -3.56 -7.45
N VAL A 44 5.88 -2.70 -7.05
CA VAL A 44 6.29 -1.50 -7.80
C VAL A 44 7.81 -1.44 -7.88
N GLN A 45 8.35 -1.24 -9.08
CA GLN A 45 9.79 -1.11 -9.26
C GLN A 45 10.26 0.33 -9.00
N CYS A 46 11.34 0.49 -8.24
CA CYS A 46 12.02 1.76 -8.07
C CYS A 46 12.74 2.15 -9.38
N PRO A 47 12.49 3.34 -9.95
CA PRO A 47 13.08 3.75 -11.22
C PRO A 47 14.58 4.02 -11.14
N LYS A 48 15.13 4.24 -9.93
CA LYS A 48 16.55 4.59 -9.75
C LYS A 48 17.47 3.38 -9.57
N CYS A 49 17.09 2.44 -8.69
CA CYS A 49 17.93 1.28 -8.37
C CYS A 49 17.35 -0.06 -8.83
N GLY A 50 16.14 -0.07 -9.42
CA GLY A 50 15.48 -1.28 -9.91
C GLY A 50 14.94 -2.21 -8.83
N ALA A 51 15.07 -1.86 -7.54
CA ALA A 51 14.52 -2.63 -6.43
C ALA A 51 12.99 -2.70 -6.49
N ILE A 52 12.40 -3.79 -5.98
CA ILE A 52 10.96 -4.02 -5.99
C ILE A 52 10.40 -3.72 -4.60
N GLU A 53 9.52 -2.73 -4.53
CA GLU A 53 8.70 -2.43 -3.36
C GLU A 53 7.46 -3.33 -3.40
N ILE A 54 7.16 -4.01 -2.29
CA ILE A 54 6.02 -4.92 -2.16
C ILE A 54 5.07 -4.37 -1.10
N PHE A 55 3.81 -4.18 -1.45
CA PHE A 55 2.76 -3.72 -0.56
C PHE A 55 1.77 -4.85 -0.29
N ASN A 56 1.58 -5.15 1.00
CA ASN A 56 0.66 -6.20 1.45
C ASN A 56 -0.80 -5.75 1.32
N MET A 57 -1.58 -6.43 0.48
CA MET A 57 -3.01 -6.13 0.25
C MET A 57 -3.95 -6.83 1.22
N ASN A 58 -3.42 -7.44 2.28
CA ASN A 58 -4.16 -8.25 3.25
C ASN A 58 -4.14 -7.66 4.67
N ILE A 59 -3.92 -6.35 4.80
CA ILE A 59 -4.05 -5.66 6.10
C ILE A 59 -5.54 -5.41 6.44
N PRO A 60 -5.89 -5.27 7.72
CA PRO A 60 -7.29 -5.02 8.13
C PRO A 60 -7.91 -3.75 7.48
N PRO A 61 -9.18 -3.83 7.00
CA PRO A 61 -9.93 -2.69 6.42
C PRO A 61 -10.13 -1.56 7.39
N ASP A 62 -10.60 -1.93 8.58
CA ASP A 62 -11.15 -1.00 9.54
C ASP A 62 -10.15 -0.87 10.66
N ASP A 63 -9.47 0.25 10.60
CA ASP A 63 -8.73 0.87 11.69
C ASP A 63 -9.10 2.37 11.71
N THR A 64 -10.25 2.69 11.08
CA THR A 64 -10.82 4.03 10.99
C THR A 64 -11.82 4.29 12.12
N ASP A 65 -12.29 3.25 12.81
CA ASP A 65 -13.14 3.35 13.99
C ASP A 65 -12.36 3.27 15.31
N GLU A 66 -11.09 2.84 15.27
CA GLU A 66 -10.19 3.09 16.38
C GLU A 66 -9.71 4.55 16.30
N PRO A 67 -9.95 5.38 17.34
CA PRO A 67 -9.26 6.67 17.41
C PRO A 67 -7.77 6.41 17.27
N PHE A 68 -7.02 7.29 16.58
CA PHE A 68 -5.55 7.27 16.53
C PHE A 68 -4.98 6.93 17.92
N GLN A 69 -4.70 5.66 18.19
CA GLN A 69 -3.99 5.23 19.38
C GLN A 69 -2.53 5.17 19.00
N THR A 70 -1.96 6.36 18.80
CA THR A 70 -0.50 6.53 18.73
C THR A 70 0.09 5.90 19.99
N GLY A 71 0.71 4.72 19.90
CA GLY A 71 1.19 4.02 21.10
C GLY A 71 1.89 2.69 20.85
N ASP A 72 1.30 1.79 20.05
CA ASP A 72 1.79 0.40 19.96
C ASP A 72 2.70 0.12 18.76
N ILE A 73 2.68 0.98 17.73
CA ILE A 73 3.54 0.88 16.54
C ILE A 73 4.14 2.26 16.16
N PRO A 74 5.30 2.30 15.48
CA PRO A 74 5.90 3.57 15.04
C PRO A 74 4.97 4.36 14.12
N LEU A 75 4.91 5.69 14.28
CA LEU A 75 4.09 6.59 13.45
C LEU A 75 4.28 6.38 11.94
N GLU A 76 5.50 6.06 11.50
CA GLU A 76 5.78 5.78 10.09
C GLU A 76 5.06 4.53 9.58
N GLU A 77 4.90 3.53 10.45
CA GLU A 77 4.15 2.31 10.14
C GLU A 77 2.65 2.60 10.04
N GLU A 78 2.12 3.42 10.94
CA GLU A 78 0.72 3.87 10.91
C GLU A 78 0.40 4.61 9.60
N ILE A 79 1.26 5.57 9.23
CA ILE A 79 1.13 6.33 7.98
C ILE A 79 1.18 5.39 6.77
N GLN A 80 2.10 4.42 6.76
CA GLN A 80 2.19 3.45 5.68
C GLN A 80 0.91 2.61 5.58
N ARG A 81 0.40 2.09 6.70
CA ARG A 81 -0.84 1.30 6.74
C ARG A 81 -2.04 2.10 6.23
N TYR A 82 -2.15 3.36 6.62
CA TYR A 82 -3.19 4.27 6.12
C TYR A 82 -3.19 4.35 4.59
N TYR A 83 -2.03 4.63 3.97
CA TYR A 83 -1.96 4.73 2.51
C TYR A 83 -2.10 3.38 1.80
N VAL A 84 -1.68 2.27 2.42
CA VAL A 84 -1.92 0.93 1.88
C VAL A 84 -3.42 0.61 1.86
N ARG A 85 -4.19 1.00 2.89
CA ARG A 85 -5.67 0.87 2.87
C ARG A 85 -6.31 1.68 1.75
N LEU A 86 -5.82 2.90 1.49
CA LEU A 86 -6.28 3.67 0.33
C LEU A 86 -5.93 2.97 -0.99
N LEU A 87 -4.72 2.42 -1.12
CA LEU A 87 -4.32 1.65 -2.31
C LEU A 87 -5.23 0.43 -2.52
N MET A 88 -5.57 -0.30 -1.45
CA MET A 88 -6.48 -1.45 -1.50
C MET A 88 -7.83 -1.11 -2.14
N ARG A 89 -8.40 0.08 -1.88
CA ARG A 89 -9.67 0.54 -2.48
C ARG A 89 -9.57 0.72 -4.01
N TYR A 90 -8.38 0.96 -4.55
CA TYR A 90 -8.18 1.04 -6.00
C TYR A 90 -7.97 -0.33 -6.65
N VAL A 91 -7.27 -1.24 -5.96
CA VAL A 91 -6.74 -2.46 -6.59
C VAL A 91 -7.48 -3.74 -6.22
N ARG A 92 -8.20 -3.80 -5.08
CA ARG A 92 -8.97 -4.99 -4.69
C ARG A 92 -10.41 -4.91 -5.20
N GLU A 93 -10.92 -6.01 -5.74
CA GLU A 93 -12.28 -6.08 -6.30
C GLU A 93 -13.36 -5.90 -5.24
N ASP A 94 -13.15 -6.44 -4.04
CA ASP A 94 -14.14 -6.41 -2.97
C ASP A 94 -14.32 -5.03 -2.34
N TRP A 95 -13.40 -4.09 -2.60
CA TRP A 95 -13.38 -2.75 -2.00
C TRP A 95 -13.55 -1.62 -3.00
N LYS A 96 -13.78 -1.95 -4.27
CA LYS A 96 -14.24 -0.97 -5.25
C LYS A 96 -15.68 -0.59 -4.92
N SER A 97 -15.85 0.56 -4.30
CA SER A 97 -17.14 1.26 -4.19
C SER A 97 -17.65 1.71 -5.55
#